data_AF-A0AA86MEJ1-F1
#
_entry.id   AF-A0AA86MEJ1-F1
#
_cell.length_a   1.000
_cell.length_b   1.000
_cell.length_c   1.000
_cell.angle_alpha   90.00
_cell.angle_beta   90.00
_cell.angle_gamma   90.00
#
_symmetry.space_group_name_H-M   'P 1'
#
loop_
_entity.id
_entity.type
_entity.pdbx_description
1 polymer ?
#
loop_
_entity_poly.entity_id
_entity_poly.type
_entity_poly.pdbx_seq_one_letter_code
_entity_poly.pdbx_strand_id
1 'polypeptide(L)'
;MIIQSIVCILSLFFILTCPGNASRNISETATWFPEFAHLSFIQKFLMGYSSSLAKFIFEPNVVFMIAGVLLFILTSLKEKNKYIRMISGVPIVCNIVFGIFGFALAKIAPNIYNPVNCITQYGITKIVPLSILTISGLSFIFCIYICFKNSFKGLLCIYVLSLGFASRIAMGFSPTIWASNDRTFLYMYFSIIICSVMLYQEIYELKYEKIKYIDYFILFWAIVSFAFSCAYAFVLKTFLSKENLIEFIKNAGILK
;
A
#
# COMPACT_ATOMS: atom_id res chain seq x y z
N MET A 1 9.36 -17.99 -21.56
CA MET A 1 8.44 -18.04 -20.40
C MET A 1 8.44 -19.39 -19.69
N ILE A 2 8.38 -20.55 -20.38
CA ILE A 2 8.36 -21.88 -19.72
C ILE A 2 9.57 -22.15 -18.81
N ILE A 3 10.79 -21.91 -19.29
CA ILE A 3 12.03 -22.12 -18.49
C ILE A 3 12.01 -21.28 -17.22
N GLN A 4 11.60 -20.00 -17.32
CA GLN A 4 11.49 -19.11 -16.16
C GLN A 4 10.47 -19.63 -15.14
N SER A 5 9.30 -20.08 -15.59
CA SER A 5 8.28 -20.66 -14.69
C SER A 5 8.79 -21.90 -13.97
N ILE A 6 9.54 -22.78 -14.67
CA ILE A 6 10.17 -23.96 -14.07
C ILE A 6 11.17 -23.53 -12.98
N VAL A 7 12.03 -22.55 -13.28
CA VAL A 7 13.00 -22.01 -12.31
C VAL A 7 12.28 -21.43 -11.08
N CYS A 8 11.17 -20.70 -11.26
CA CYS A 8 10.37 -20.18 -10.15
C CYS A 8 9.77 -21.29 -9.29
N ILE A 9 9.23 -22.35 -9.90
CA ILE A 9 8.65 -23.49 -9.18
C ILE A 9 9.73 -24.25 -8.40
N LEU A 10 10.89 -24.51 -9.02
CA LEU A 10 12.03 -25.15 -8.35
C LEU A 10 12.56 -24.28 -7.21
N SER A 11 12.62 -22.97 -7.39
CA SER A 11 13.02 -22.03 -6.34
C SER A 11 12.03 -22.03 -5.18
N LEU A 12 10.73 -22.08 -5.46
CA LEU A 12 9.70 -22.20 -4.44
C LEU A 12 9.83 -23.51 -3.65
N PHE A 13 10.02 -24.63 -4.35
CA PHE A 13 10.24 -25.92 -3.70
C PHE A 13 11.50 -25.91 -2.82
N PHE A 14 12.59 -25.35 -3.31
CA PHE A 14 13.82 -25.18 -2.55
C PHE A 14 13.60 -24.34 -1.29
N ILE A 15 12.95 -23.18 -1.42
CA ILE A 15 12.63 -22.29 -0.28
C ILE A 15 11.77 -23.03 0.75
N LEU A 16 10.74 -23.75 0.33
CA LEU A 16 9.82 -24.44 1.26
C LEU A 16 10.47 -25.62 1.98
N THR A 17 11.46 -26.29 1.36
CA THR A 17 12.13 -27.47 1.92
C THR A 17 13.42 -27.16 2.67
N CYS A 18 13.94 -25.94 2.56
CA CYS A 18 15.17 -25.54 3.23
C CYS A 18 14.99 -25.51 4.77
N PRO A 19 15.74 -26.35 5.54
CA PRO A 19 15.61 -26.40 7.00
C PRO A 19 16.01 -25.08 7.67
N GLY A 20 16.91 -24.32 7.05
CA GLY A 20 17.31 -22.98 7.52
C GLY A 20 16.14 -22.00 7.65
N ASN A 21 15.08 -22.16 6.85
CA ASN A 21 13.88 -21.32 6.98
C ASN A 21 13.10 -21.60 8.25
N ALA A 22 13.04 -22.86 8.69
CA ALA A 22 12.42 -23.21 9.98
C ALA A 22 13.22 -22.62 11.15
N SER A 23 14.55 -22.77 11.14
CA SER A 23 15.42 -22.20 12.17
C SER A 23 15.34 -20.67 12.22
N ARG A 24 15.30 -20.00 11.07
CA ARG A 24 15.11 -18.55 10.98
C ARG A 24 13.75 -18.12 11.48
N ASN A 25 12.68 -18.86 11.15
CA ASN A 25 11.34 -18.51 11.61
C ASN A 25 11.24 -18.59 13.14
N ILE A 26 11.90 -19.56 13.79
CA ILE A 26 11.96 -19.67 15.25
C ILE A 26 12.68 -18.45 15.86
N SER A 27 13.87 -18.10 15.33
CA SER A 27 14.64 -16.97 15.87
C SER A 27 13.94 -15.63 15.62
N GLU A 28 13.35 -15.43 14.44
CA GLU A 28 12.58 -14.22 14.11
C GLU A 28 11.31 -14.10 14.95
N THR A 29 10.61 -15.21 15.22
CA THR A 29 9.43 -15.21 16.11
C THR A 29 9.82 -14.76 17.51
N ALA A 30 10.88 -15.34 18.09
CA ALA A 30 11.35 -14.96 19.42
C ALA A 30 11.82 -13.49 19.48
N THR A 31 12.38 -12.97 18.39
CA THR A 31 12.94 -11.61 18.34
C THR A 31 11.88 -10.53 18.09
N TRP A 32 10.99 -10.76 17.12
CA TRP A 32 10.14 -9.71 16.57
C TRP A 32 8.68 -9.81 16.98
N PHE A 33 8.15 -11.03 17.13
CA PHE A 33 6.74 -11.22 17.48
C PHE A 33 6.52 -12.57 18.19
N PRO A 34 6.80 -12.66 19.50
CA PRO A 34 6.75 -13.93 20.25
C PRO A 34 5.41 -14.67 20.17
N GLU A 35 4.31 -13.92 20.15
CA GLU A 35 2.95 -14.49 20.08
C GLU A 35 2.53 -14.94 18.68
N PHE A 36 3.35 -14.70 17.65
CA PHE A 36 3.03 -15.03 16.26
C PHE A 36 2.71 -16.52 16.05
N ALA A 37 3.32 -17.40 16.85
CA ALA A 37 3.06 -18.84 16.83
C ALA A 37 1.61 -19.19 17.24
N HIS A 38 0.98 -18.37 18.09
CA HIS A 38 -0.38 -18.59 18.59
C HIS A 38 -1.47 -18.02 17.67
N LEU A 39 -1.08 -17.25 16.64
CA LEU A 39 -2.04 -16.68 15.69
C LEU A 39 -2.55 -17.75 14.73
N SER A 40 -3.87 -17.83 14.62
CA SER A 40 -4.57 -18.65 13.63
C SER A 40 -4.29 -18.16 12.21
N PHE A 41 -4.56 -19.02 11.23
CA PHE A 41 -4.46 -18.67 9.81
C PHE A 41 -5.27 -17.42 9.45
N ILE A 42 -6.50 -17.31 9.95
CA ILE A 42 -7.40 -16.17 9.68
C ILE A 42 -6.83 -14.89 10.29
N GLN A 43 -6.29 -14.93 11.51
CA GLN A 43 -5.66 -13.77 12.14
C GLN A 43 -4.45 -13.29 11.35
N LYS A 44 -3.60 -14.21 10.88
CA LYS A 44 -2.45 -13.89 10.02
C LYS A 44 -2.87 -13.27 8.68
N PHE A 45 -3.91 -13.83 8.06
CA PHE A 45 -4.48 -13.29 6.83
C PHE A 45 -5.04 -11.87 7.04
N LEU A 46 -5.88 -11.66 8.07
CA LEU A 46 -6.47 -10.36 8.38
C LEU A 46 -5.41 -9.31 8.74
N MET A 47 -4.37 -9.72 9.46
CA MET A 47 -3.22 -8.86 9.76
C MET A 47 -2.49 -8.43 8.49
N GLY A 48 -2.19 -9.37 7.59
CA GLY A 48 -1.61 -9.08 6.28
C GLY A 48 -2.52 -8.19 5.43
N TYR A 49 -3.80 -8.52 5.32
CA TYR A 49 -4.81 -7.78 4.56
C TYR A 49 -4.95 -6.33 5.03
N SER A 50 -5.18 -6.14 6.32
CA SER A 50 -5.45 -4.82 6.90
C SER A 50 -4.23 -3.91 6.86
N SER A 51 -3.04 -4.43 7.20
CA SER A 51 -1.78 -3.66 7.07
C SER A 51 -1.46 -3.28 5.63
N SER A 52 -1.79 -4.16 4.66
CA SER A 52 -1.58 -3.89 3.24
C SER A 52 -2.39 -2.70 2.75
N LEU A 53 -3.70 -2.68 2.98
CA LEU A 53 -4.57 -1.59 2.53
C LEU A 53 -4.39 -0.32 3.34
N ALA A 54 -4.12 -0.43 4.64
CA ALA A 54 -3.97 0.74 5.50
C ALA A 54 -2.86 1.69 5.00
N LYS A 55 -1.75 1.15 4.49
CA LYS A 55 -0.64 1.95 3.93
C LYS A 55 -1.06 2.85 2.76
N PHE A 56 -2.12 2.48 2.04
CA PHE A 56 -2.60 3.20 0.86
C PHE A 56 -3.87 4.02 1.13
N ILE A 57 -4.59 3.78 2.23
CA ILE A 57 -5.84 4.46 2.55
C ILE A 57 -5.73 5.36 3.78
N PHE A 58 -5.05 4.88 4.83
CA PHE A 58 -4.91 5.59 6.12
C PHE A 58 -3.59 6.33 6.28
N GLU A 59 -2.67 6.16 5.33
CA GLU A 59 -1.47 6.97 5.22
C GLU A 59 -1.51 7.80 3.92
N PRO A 60 -0.96 9.03 3.92
CA PRO A 60 -0.77 9.79 2.68
C PRO A 60 0.06 8.98 1.69
N ASN A 61 -0.52 8.65 0.53
CA ASN A 61 0.13 7.80 -0.47
C ASN A 61 -0.07 8.35 -1.88
N VAL A 62 0.98 9.01 -2.38
CA VAL A 62 0.94 9.70 -3.68
C VAL A 62 0.68 8.73 -4.83
N VAL A 63 1.28 7.54 -4.80
CA VAL A 63 1.13 6.54 -5.88
C VAL A 63 -0.32 6.07 -5.97
N PHE A 64 -0.93 5.74 -4.84
CA PHE A 64 -2.33 5.32 -4.80
C PHE A 64 -3.30 6.46 -5.15
N MET A 65 -2.99 7.69 -4.72
CA MET A 65 -3.77 8.87 -5.08
C MET A 65 -3.74 9.12 -6.60
N ILE A 66 -2.58 9.03 -7.26
CA ILE A 66 -2.47 9.12 -8.72
C ILE A 66 -3.30 8.02 -9.38
N ALA A 67 -3.17 6.77 -8.93
CA ALA A 67 -3.93 5.64 -9.46
C ALA A 67 -5.45 5.86 -9.33
N GLY A 68 -5.90 6.37 -8.17
CA GLY A 68 -7.29 6.73 -7.91
C GLY A 68 -7.79 7.83 -8.84
N VAL A 69 -7.03 8.92 -9.00
CA VAL A 69 -7.39 10.04 -9.91
C VAL A 69 -7.51 9.55 -11.35
N LEU A 70 -6.55 8.76 -11.83
CA LEU A 70 -6.61 8.17 -13.17
C LEU A 70 -7.85 7.27 -13.33
N LEU A 71 -8.14 6.43 -12.33
CA LEU A 71 -9.34 5.58 -12.35
C LEU A 71 -10.62 6.41 -12.38
N PHE A 72 -10.73 7.47 -11.58
CA PHE A 72 -11.89 8.35 -11.55
C PHE A 72 -12.09 9.09 -12.88
N ILE A 73 -11.01 9.60 -13.49
CA ILE A 73 -11.04 10.24 -14.81
C ILE A 73 -11.50 9.22 -15.86
N LEU A 74 -10.83 8.08 -15.95
CA LEU A 74 -11.17 7.05 -16.94
C LEU A 74 -12.63 6.59 -16.80
N THR A 75 -13.08 6.34 -15.57
CA THR A 75 -14.48 5.98 -15.29
C THR A 75 -15.42 7.09 -15.75
N SER A 76 -15.10 8.35 -15.47
CA SER A 76 -15.92 9.50 -15.87
C SER A 76 -15.97 9.71 -17.39
N LEU A 77 -14.96 9.25 -18.13
CA LEU A 77 -14.94 9.29 -19.59
C LEU A 77 -15.72 8.14 -20.22
N LYS A 78 -15.61 6.92 -19.67
CA LYS A 78 -16.21 5.72 -20.25
C LYS A 78 -17.65 5.45 -19.79
N GLU A 79 -18.01 5.85 -18.57
CA GLU A 79 -19.27 5.49 -17.94
C GLU A 79 -20.24 6.67 -17.80
N LYS A 80 -21.47 6.48 -18.30
CA LYS A 80 -22.55 7.48 -18.17
C LYS A 80 -23.25 7.41 -16.81
N ASN A 81 -23.20 6.28 -16.13
CA ASN A 81 -23.91 6.08 -14.87
C ASN A 81 -23.23 6.89 -13.73
N LYS A 82 -23.96 7.87 -13.19
CA LYS A 82 -23.47 8.73 -12.10
C LYS A 82 -23.03 7.96 -10.86
N TYR A 83 -23.70 6.84 -10.53
CA TYR A 83 -23.38 6.05 -9.35
C TYR A 83 -22.04 5.34 -9.50
N ILE A 84 -21.72 4.81 -10.67
CA ILE A 84 -20.41 4.18 -10.95
C ILE A 84 -19.29 5.22 -10.87
N ARG A 85 -19.53 6.43 -11.37
CA ARG A 85 -18.58 7.56 -11.25
C ARG A 85 -18.37 7.99 -9.80
N MET A 86 -19.40 7.95 -8.96
CA MET A 86 -19.25 8.23 -7.52
C MET A 86 -18.44 7.12 -6.83
N ILE A 87 -18.70 5.86 -7.17
CA ILE A 87 -17.95 4.71 -6.62
C ILE A 87 -16.46 4.80 -6.97
N SER A 88 -16.10 5.21 -8.20
CA SER A 88 -14.68 5.38 -8.56
C SER A 88 -13.97 6.51 -7.82
N GLY A 89 -14.72 7.44 -7.22
CA GLY A 89 -14.19 8.49 -6.35
C GLY A 89 -13.89 8.02 -4.92
N VAL A 90 -14.47 6.88 -4.48
CA VAL A 90 -14.34 6.38 -3.10
C VAL A 90 -12.86 6.19 -2.69
N PRO A 91 -11.98 5.57 -3.49
CA PRO A 91 -10.58 5.39 -3.11
C PRO A 91 -9.83 6.71 -2.86
N ILE A 92 -10.12 7.73 -3.66
CA ILE A 92 -9.51 9.06 -3.53
C ILE A 92 -10.02 9.74 -2.27
N VAL A 93 -11.35 9.74 -2.08
CA VAL A 93 -11.97 10.37 -0.90
C VAL A 93 -11.46 9.71 0.38
N CYS A 94 -11.37 8.38 0.41
CA CYS A 94 -10.83 7.67 1.56
C CYS A 94 -9.36 8.04 1.82
N ASN A 95 -8.50 8.09 0.80
CA ASN A 95 -7.10 8.49 1.00
C ASN A 95 -6.95 9.96 1.45
N ILE A 96 -7.78 10.88 0.95
CA ILE A 96 -7.73 12.29 1.38
C ILE A 96 -8.24 12.43 2.82
N VAL A 97 -9.41 11.90 3.14
CA VAL A 97 -10.06 12.05 4.44
C VAL A 97 -9.29 11.32 5.54
N PHE A 98 -8.91 10.06 5.29
CA PHE A 98 -8.28 9.21 6.29
C PHE A 98 -6.76 9.14 6.17
N GLY A 99 -6.16 9.45 5.02
CA GLY A 99 -4.70 9.54 4.89
C GLY A 99 -4.19 10.92 5.23
N ILE A 100 -4.53 11.93 4.41
CA ILE A 100 -4.01 13.30 4.55
C ILE A 100 -4.60 14.00 5.78
N PHE A 101 -5.92 13.99 5.94
CA PHE A 101 -6.60 14.67 7.05
C PHE A 101 -6.82 13.78 8.27
N GLY A 102 -6.27 12.57 8.27
CA GLY A 102 -6.49 11.60 9.33
C GLY A 102 -6.17 12.16 10.73
N PHE A 103 -5.03 12.83 10.89
CA PHE A 103 -4.64 13.39 12.19
C PHE A 103 -5.64 14.43 12.71
N ALA A 104 -6.18 15.27 11.84
CA ALA A 104 -7.21 16.24 12.21
C ALA A 104 -8.53 15.54 12.57
N LEU A 105 -8.92 14.54 11.77
CA LEU A 105 -10.12 13.74 12.03
C LEU A 105 -10.05 13.01 13.37
N ALA A 106 -8.87 12.54 13.76
CA ALA A 106 -8.68 11.86 15.04
C ALA A 106 -8.91 12.76 16.26
N LYS A 107 -8.67 14.07 16.12
CA LYS A 107 -8.96 15.05 17.17
C LYS A 107 -10.44 15.37 17.27
N ILE A 108 -11.15 15.42 16.14
CA ILE A 108 -12.54 15.85 16.07
C ILE A 108 -13.50 14.69 16.33
N ALA A 109 -13.18 13.50 15.83
CA ALA A 109 -14.02 12.31 15.87
C ALA A 109 -13.18 11.05 16.16
N PRO A 110 -12.64 10.90 17.38
CA PRO A 110 -11.74 9.80 17.75
C PRO A 110 -12.38 8.40 17.62
N ASN A 111 -13.72 8.32 17.67
CA ASN A 111 -14.47 7.09 17.48
C ASN A 111 -14.55 6.63 16.02
N ILE A 112 -14.37 7.56 15.06
CA ILE A 112 -14.44 7.29 13.62
C ILE A 112 -13.05 6.94 13.08
N TYR A 113 -12.01 7.64 13.55
CA TYR A 113 -10.66 7.47 13.06
C TYR A 113 -9.64 7.79 14.16
N ASN A 114 -8.78 6.84 14.51
CA ASN A 114 -7.59 7.11 15.32
C ASN A 114 -6.41 6.35 14.71
N PRO A 115 -5.51 6.99 13.95
CA PRO A 115 -4.46 6.32 13.19
C PRO A 115 -3.52 5.52 14.09
N VAL A 116 -3.29 6.01 15.32
CA VAL A 116 -2.41 5.39 16.30
C VAL A 116 -3.04 4.14 16.94
N ASN A 117 -4.37 4.04 16.98
CA ASN A 117 -5.10 2.94 17.64
C ASN A 117 -5.86 2.02 16.67
N CYS A 118 -5.91 2.33 15.37
CA CYS A 118 -6.64 1.53 14.39
C CYS A 118 -5.85 0.28 13.99
N ILE A 119 -4.53 0.38 13.85
CA ILE A 119 -3.63 -0.73 13.50
C ILE A 119 -2.92 -1.18 14.77
N THR A 120 -3.22 -2.40 15.21
CA THR A 120 -2.52 -3.05 16.31
C THR A 120 -1.43 -3.98 15.76
N GLN A 121 -0.62 -4.59 16.64
CA GLN A 121 0.31 -5.65 16.24
C GLN A 121 -0.37 -6.87 15.60
N TYR A 122 -1.70 -7.02 15.76
CA TYR A 122 -2.51 -8.06 15.11
C TYR A 122 -3.26 -7.54 13.87
N GLY A 123 -2.92 -6.34 13.38
CA GLY A 123 -3.64 -5.63 12.34
C GLY A 123 -4.83 -4.83 12.86
N ILE A 124 -5.79 -4.56 12.00
CA ILE A 124 -6.99 -3.80 12.35
C ILE A 124 -8.03 -4.73 12.96
N THR A 125 -8.36 -4.48 14.23
CA THR A 125 -9.31 -5.27 15.01
C THR A 125 -10.71 -4.66 15.04
N LYS A 126 -10.84 -3.38 14.71
CA LYS A 126 -12.12 -2.66 14.70
C LYS A 126 -12.83 -2.80 13.36
N ILE A 127 -14.14 -3.04 13.41
CA ILE A 127 -14.98 -3.25 12.21
C ILE A 127 -15.00 -2.00 11.31
N VAL A 128 -15.24 -0.81 11.87
CA VAL A 128 -15.38 0.43 11.09
C VAL A 128 -14.16 0.72 10.19
N PRO A 129 -12.91 0.82 10.70
CA PRO A 129 -11.75 1.04 9.84
C PRO A 129 -11.52 -0.11 8.86
N LEU A 130 -11.77 -1.37 9.25
CA LEU A 130 -11.67 -2.51 8.35
C LEU A 130 -12.67 -2.40 7.19
N SER A 131 -13.92 -2.02 7.46
CA SER A 131 -14.95 -1.79 6.44
C SER A 131 -14.55 -0.68 5.48
N ILE A 132 -13.97 0.41 5.96
CA ILE A 132 -13.48 1.50 5.10
C ILE A 132 -12.40 1.00 4.13
N LEU A 133 -11.41 0.25 4.63
CA LEU A 133 -10.37 -0.35 3.78
C LEU A 133 -10.97 -1.27 2.73
N THR A 134 -11.87 -2.17 3.14
CA THR A 134 -12.49 -3.15 2.26
C THR A 134 -13.36 -2.48 1.19
N ILE A 135 -14.19 -1.50 1.57
CA ILE A 135 -15.03 -0.75 0.63
C ILE A 135 -14.15 0.01 -0.37
N SER A 136 -13.08 0.66 0.11
CA SER A 136 -12.15 1.38 -0.77
C SER A 136 -11.44 0.42 -1.74
N GLY A 137 -10.90 -0.70 -1.26
CA GLY A 137 -10.23 -1.69 -2.11
C GLY A 137 -11.17 -2.33 -3.14
N LEU A 138 -12.37 -2.74 -2.72
CA LEU A 138 -13.37 -3.34 -3.61
C LEU A 138 -13.88 -2.36 -4.65
N SER A 139 -14.13 -1.10 -4.27
CA SER A 139 -14.55 -0.06 -5.21
C SER A 139 -13.50 0.19 -6.30
N PHE A 140 -12.22 0.19 -5.93
CA PHE A 140 -11.10 0.32 -6.87
C PHE A 140 -11.07 -0.84 -7.89
N ILE A 141 -11.14 -2.09 -7.43
CA ILE A 141 -11.15 -3.28 -8.30
C ILE A 141 -12.40 -3.30 -9.18
N PHE A 142 -13.57 -3.01 -8.61
CA PHE A 142 -14.84 -2.97 -9.33
C PHE A 142 -14.82 -1.95 -10.47
N CYS A 143 -14.34 -0.73 -10.22
CA CYS A 143 -14.26 0.29 -11.24
C CYS A 143 -13.24 -0.03 -12.34
N ILE A 144 -12.12 -0.71 -12.02
CA ILE A 144 -11.22 -1.24 -13.05
C ILE A 144 -11.95 -2.24 -13.94
N TYR A 145 -12.65 -3.21 -13.35
CA TYR A 145 -13.40 -4.21 -14.11
C TYR A 145 -14.39 -3.58 -15.08
N ILE A 146 -15.15 -2.58 -14.62
CA ILE A 146 -16.13 -1.85 -15.44
C ILE A 146 -15.44 -1.04 -16.55
N CYS A 147 -14.39 -0.26 -16.24
CA CYS A 147 -13.70 0.59 -17.23
C CYS A 147 -13.12 -0.18 -18.42
N PHE A 148 -12.70 -1.43 -18.19
CA PHE A 148 -12.11 -2.28 -19.21
C PHE A 148 -13.10 -3.26 -19.84
N LYS A 149 -14.39 -3.26 -19.44
CA LYS A 149 -15.49 -4.06 -20.04
C LYS A 149 -15.12 -5.51 -20.36
N ASN A 150 -14.50 -6.21 -19.41
CA ASN A 150 -14.04 -7.60 -19.56
C ASN A 150 -13.02 -7.85 -20.69
N SER A 151 -12.28 -6.82 -21.11
CA SER A 151 -11.14 -7.00 -22.01
C SER A 151 -10.00 -7.72 -21.32
N PHE A 152 -9.15 -8.39 -22.11
CA PHE A 152 -7.92 -9.01 -21.62
C PHE A 152 -7.03 -7.99 -20.87
N LYS A 153 -6.98 -6.74 -21.33
CA LYS A 153 -6.29 -5.63 -20.64
C LYS A 153 -6.83 -5.43 -19.21
N GLY A 154 -8.15 -5.44 -19.03
CA GLY A 154 -8.78 -5.30 -17.71
C GLY A 154 -8.48 -6.47 -16.77
N LEU A 155 -8.59 -7.69 -17.28
CA LEU A 155 -8.25 -8.89 -16.53
C LEU A 155 -6.77 -8.90 -16.14
N LEU A 156 -5.88 -8.50 -17.05
CA LEU A 156 -4.45 -8.37 -16.79
C LEU A 156 -4.17 -7.30 -15.72
N CYS A 157 -4.88 -6.16 -15.75
CA CYS A 157 -4.76 -5.11 -14.73
C CYS A 157 -5.16 -5.63 -13.33
N ILE A 158 -6.30 -6.31 -13.23
CA ILE A 158 -6.77 -6.91 -11.96
C ILE A 158 -5.81 -8.01 -11.50
N TYR A 159 -5.29 -8.82 -12.42
CA TYR A 159 -4.34 -9.88 -12.12
C TYR A 159 -3.03 -9.32 -11.55
N VAL A 160 -2.45 -8.30 -12.19
CA VAL A 160 -1.23 -7.62 -11.71
C VAL A 160 -1.46 -7.01 -10.33
N LEU A 161 -2.59 -6.32 -10.13
CA LEU A 161 -2.94 -5.74 -8.83
C LEU A 161 -3.08 -6.82 -7.74
N SER A 162 -3.73 -7.94 -8.08
CA SER A 162 -3.92 -9.08 -7.18
C SER A 162 -2.60 -9.73 -6.79
N LEU A 163 -1.64 -9.86 -7.70
CA LEU A 163 -0.30 -10.37 -7.40
C LEU A 163 0.45 -9.46 -6.43
N GLY A 164 0.41 -8.14 -6.65
CA GLY A 164 1.01 -7.18 -5.73
C GLY A 164 0.36 -7.23 -4.34
N PHE A 165 -0.96 -7.34 -4.29
CA PHE A 165 -1.69 -7.46 -3.02
C PHE A 165 -1.38 -8.78 -2.29
N ALA A 166 -1.35 -9.90 -3.03
CA ALA A 166 -0.98 -11.21 -2.50
C ALA A 166 0.45 -11.21 -1.93
N SER A 167 1.39 -10.52 -2.57
CA SER A 167 2.76 -10.39 -2.08
C SER A 167 2.83 -9.74 -0.68
N ARG A 168 1.92 -8.79 -0.39
CA ARG A 168 1.85 -8.15 0.92
C ARG A 168 1.06 -8.93 1.95
N ILE A 169 -0.05 -9.55 1.56
CA ILE A 169 -0.79 -10.46 2.44
C ILE A 169 0.12 -11.61 2.90
N ALA A 170 0.99 -12.13 2.03
CA ALA A 170 1.93 -13.19 2.38
C ALA A 170 2.83 -12.82 3.57
N MET A 171 3.15 -11.54 3.75
CA MET A 171 3.91 -11.09 4.92
C MET A 171 3.13 -11.22 6.23
N GLY A 172 1.80 -11.29 6.20
CA GLY A 172 0.96 -11.68 7.35
C GLY A 172 1.30 -13.06 7.91
N PHE A 173 1.94 -13.91 7.11
CA PHE A 173 2.43 -15.22 7.50
C PHE A 173 3.92 -15.23 7.89
N SER A 174 4.53 -14.05 8.11
CA SER A 174 5.88 -13.91 8.66
C SER A 174 5.86 -13.12 9.97
N PRO A 175 6.64 -13.52 10.99
CA PRO A 175 6.78 -12.77 12.24
C PRO A 175 7.41 -11.37 12.04
N THR A 176 8.02 -11.12 10.88
CA THR A 176 8.72 -9.87 10.57
C THR A 176 7.85 -8.78 9.92
N ILE A 177 6.52 -8.98 9.86
CA ILE A 177 5.57 -8.07 9.20
C ILE A 177 5.75 -6.60 9.63
N TRP A 178 5.99 -6.35 10.92
CA TRP A 178 6.18 -5.00 11.47
C TRP A 178 7.65 -4.56 11.52
N ALA A 179 8.60 -5.52 11.52
CA ALA A 179 10.03 -5.21 11.59
C ALA A 179 10.59 -4.71 10.25
N SER A 180 10.04 -5.18 9.14
CA SER A 180 10.57 -4.89 7.81
C SER A 180 10.08 -3.58 7.19
N ASN A 181 9.15 -2.87 7.84
CA ASN A 181 8.60 -1.58 7.43
C ASN A 181 8.23 -1.54 5.93
N ASP A 182 8.42 -0.37 5.30
CA ASP A 182 8.00 -0.06 3.94
C ASP A 182 8.68 -0.90 2.85
N ARG A 183 9.82 -1.56 3.14
CA ARG A 183 10.55 -2.37 2.16
C ARG A 183 9.70 -3.50 1.59
N THR A 184 8.77 -4.02 2.39
CA THR A 184 7.91 -5.13 2.00
C THR A 184 6.88 -4.72 0.93
N PHE A 185 6.54 -3.42 0.83
CA PHE A 185 5.53 -2.86 -0.09
C PHE A 185 6.02 -2.70 -1.52
N LEU A 186 7.30 -2.92 -1.81
CA LEU A 186 7.90 -2.69 -3.13
C LEU A 186 7.09 -3.31 -4.29
N TYR A 187 6.74 -4.60 -4.18
CA TYR A 187 5.99 -5.29 -5.24
C TYR A 187 4.56 -4.79 -5.40
N MET A 188 3.92 -4.38 -4.31
CA MET A 188 2.58 -3.77 -4.34
C MET A 188 2.62 -2.35 -4.94
N TYR A 189 3.67 -1.58 -4.68
CA TYR A 189 3.88 -0.31 -5.37
C TYR A 189 4.06 -0.51 -6.87
N PHE A 190 4.88 -1.47 -7.30
CA PHE A 190 5.05 -1.77 -8.72
C PHE A 190 3.74 -2.21 -9.37
N SER A 191 2.93 -3.03 -8.71
CA SER A 191 1.63 -3.41 -9.28
C SER A 191 0.70 -2.20 -9.46
N ILE A 192 0.61 -1.31 -8.47
CA ILE A 192 -0.22 -0.10 -8.56
C ILE A 192 0.30 0.85 -9.65
N ILE A 193 1.63 0.99 -9.79
CA ILE A 193 2.24 1.79 -10.86
C ILE A 193 1.91 1.20 -12.23
N ILE A 194 2.05 -0.12 -12.42
CA ILE A 194 1.70 -0.78 -13.69
C ILE A 194 0.21 -0.56 -14.00
N CYS A 195 -0.67 -0.76 -13.02
CA CYS A 195 -2.09 -0.46 -13.18
C CYS A 195 -2.34 1.02 -13.55
N SER A 196 -1.61 1.95 -12.95
CA SER A 196 -1.71 3.38 -13.25
C SER A 196 -1.30 3.68 -14.69
N VAL A 197 -0.21 3.06 -15.18
CA VAL A 197 0.20 3.19 -16.58
C VAL A 197 -0.86 2.64 -17.53
N MET A 198 -1.45 1.48 -17.22
CA MET A 198 -2.53 0.91 -18.04
C MET A 198 -3.77 1.81 -18.07
N LEU A 199 -4.16 2.40 -16.94
CA LEU A 199 -5.25 3.36 -16.86
C LEU A 199 -4.94 4.62 -17.68
N TYR A 200 -3.73 5.16 -17.55
CA TYR A 200 -3.28 6.33 -18.31
C TYR A 200 -3.28 6.07 -19.81
N GLN A 201 -2.80 4.89 -20.25
CA GLN A 201 -2.80 4.50 -21.66
C GLN A 201 -4.22 4.49 -22.23
N GLU A 202 -5.21 3.98 -21.51
CA GLU A 202 -6.61 4.01 -21.96
C GLU A 202 -7.16 5.44 -22.06
N ILE A 203 -6.80 6.34 -21.13
CA ILE A 203 -7.19 7.76 -21.22
C ILE A 203 -6.54 8.42 -22.45
N TYR A 204 -5.28 8.09 -22.74
CA TYR A 204 -4.55 8.58 -23.91
C TYR A 204 -5.19 8.07 -25.21
N GLU A 205 -5.54 6.78 -25.29
CA GLU A 205 -6.23 6.17 -26.44
C GLU A 205 -7.60 6.84 -26.71
N LEU A 206 -8.28 7.33 -25.68
CA LEU A 206 -9.52 8.11 -25.80
C LEU A 206 -9.32 9.55 -26.31
N LYS A 207 -8.06 9.98 -26.56
CA LYS A 207 -7.70 11.33 -27.02
C LYS A 207 -8.30 12.45 -26.14
N TYR A 208 -8.26 12.26 -24.82
CA TYR A 208 -8.80 13.23 -23.88
C TYR A 208 -8.11 14.58 -23.99
N GLU A 209 -8.85 15.64 -24.33
CA GLU A 209 -8.30 16.97 -24.63
C GLU A 209 -7.49 17.58 -23.46
N LYS A 210 -7.84 17.20 -22.23
CA LYS A 210 -7.22 17.72 -21.00
C LYS A 210 -6.09 16.84 -20.48
N ILE A 211 -5.54 15.93 -21.29
CA ILE A 211 -4.46 15.02 -20.87
C ILE A 211 -3.21 15.77 -20.36
N LYS A 212 -2.90 16.95 -20.92
CA LYS A 212 -1.79 17.80 -20.45
C LYS A 212 -1.89 18.16 -18.96
N TYR A 213 -3.10 18.33 -18.43
CA TYR A 213 -3.30 18.61 -17.01
C TYR A 213 -3.03 17.38 -16.13
N ILE A 214 -3.28 16.18 -16.66
CA ILE A 214 -2.89 14.92 -16.01
C ILE A 214 -1.37 14.81 -15.96
N ASP A 215 -0.68 15.14 -17.06
CA ASP A 215 0.79 15.14 -17.11
C ASP A 215 1.39 16.12 -16.10
N TYR A 216 0.87 17.34 -16.04
CA TYR A 216 1.32 18.33 -15.05
C TYR A 216 1.03 17.87 -13.61
N PHE A 217 -0.11 17.23 -13.36
CA PHE A 217 -0.43 16.67 -12.05
C PHE A 217 0.54 15.56 -11.63
N ILE A 218 0.83 14.62 -12.53
CA ILE A 218 1.79 13.53 -12.28
C ILE A 218 3.18 14.10 -12.06
N LEU A 219 3.63 15.05 -12.90
CA LEU A 219 4.93 15.70 -12.78
C LEU A 219 5.07 16.46 -11.45
N PHE A 220 4.04 17.24 -11.07
CA PHE A 220 4.02 17.97 -9.81
C PHE A 220 4.22 17.03 -8.62
N TRP A 221 3.45 15.94 -8.55
CA TRP A 221 3.56 14.98 -7.46
C TRP A 221 4.86 14.17 -7.48
N ALA A 222 5.43 13.90 -8.66
CA ALA A 222 6.76 13.31 -8.78
C ALA A 222 7.83 14.23 -8.19
N ILE A 223 7.79 15.53 -8.50
CA ILE A 223 8.72 16.54 -7.95
C ILE A 223 8.55 16.65 -6.44
N VAL A 224 7.32 16.74 -5.93
CA VAL A 224 7.05 16.82 -4.48
C VAL A 224 7.56 15.56 -3.76
N SER A 225 7.29 14.38 -4.31
CA SER A 225 7.77 13.10 -3.73
C SER A 225 9.30 13.01 -3.71
N PHE A 226 9.94 13.44 -4.79
CA PHE A 226 11.40 13.49 -4.88
C PHE A 226 12.00 14.48 -3.87
N ALA A 227 11.46 15.70 -3.81
CA ALA A 227 11.91 16.72 -2.85
C ALA A 227 11.75 16.26 -1.41
N PHE A 228 10.63 15.61 -1.06
CA PHE A 228 10.40 15.03 0.26
C PHE A 228 11.43 13.94 0.58
N SER A 229 11.74 13.08 -0.38
CA SER A 229 12.76 12.03 -0.23
C SER A 229 14.16 12.62 -0.02
N CYS A 230 14.52 13.67 -0.75
CA CYS A 230 15.77 14.40 -0.56
C CYS A 230 15.84 15.07 0.81
N ALA A 231 14.76 15.72 1.25
CA ALA A 231 14.67 16.34 2.57
C ALA A 231 14.84 15.29 3.68
N TYR A 232 14.16 14.15 3.57
CA TYR A 232 14.29 13.06 4.52
C TYR A 232 15.71 12.50 4.59
N ALA A 233 16.36 12.28 3.43
CA ALA A 233 17.75 11.84 3.37
C ALA A 233 18.73 12.88 3.98
N PHE A 234 18.49 14.17 3.73
CA PHE A 234 19.26 15.26 4.32
C PHE A 234 19.09 15.32 5.84
N VAL A 235 17.85 15.26 6.34
CA VAL A 235 17.54 15.22 7.78
C VAL A 235 18.21 14.02 8.43
N LEU A 236 18.09 12.82 7.87
CA LEU A 236 18.78 11.63 8.36
C LEU A 236 20.29 11.84 8.42
N LYS A 237 20.90 12.38 7.36
CA LYS A 237 22.34 12.63 7.32
C LYS A 237 22.79 13.65 8.38
N THR A 238 21.98 14.68 8.64
CA THR A 238 22.27 15.72 9.62
C THR A 238 22.07 15.23 11.06
N PHE A 239 21.01 14.47 11.35
CA PHE A 239 20.70 13.98 12.70
C PHE A 239 21.41 12.67 13.08
N LEU A 240 21.76 11.81 12.10
CA LEU A 240 22.57 10.61 12.32
C LEU A 240 24.08 10.88 12.16
N SER A 241 24.53 12.13 12.01
CA SER A 241 25.94 12.44 12.22
C SER A 241 26.28 12.03 13.66
N LYS A 242 27.37 11.29 13.85
CA LYS A 242 27.76 10.73 15.16
C LYS A 242 27.77 11.79 16.25
N GLU A 243 28.19 13.01 15.92
CA GLU A 243 28.28 14.15 16.82
C GLU A 243 26.90 14.61 17.32
N ASN A 244 25.93 14.80 16.41
CA ASN A 244 24.58 15.25 16.78
C ASN A 244 23.78 14.15 17.51
N LEU A 245 24.01 12.88 17.18
CA LEU A 245 23.40 11.76 17.88
C LEU A 245 23.93 11.64 19.32
N ILE A 246 25.24 11.83 19.53
CA ILE A 246 25.85 11.84 20.87
C ILE A 246 25.34 13.02 21.69
N GLU A 247 25.23 14.20 21.08
CA GLU A 247 24.71 15.40 21.74
C GLU A 247 23.23 15.27 22.11
N PHE A 248 22.41 14.69 21.23
CA PHE A 248 21.01 14.36 21.52
C PHE A 248 20.87 13.34 22.65
N ILE A 249 21.66 12.26 22.64
CA ILE A 249 21.65 11.24 23.70
C ILE A 249 22.12 11.81 25.04
N LYS A 250 23.12 12.70 25.04
CA LYS A 250 23.57 13.44 26.23
C LYS A 250 22.48 14.37 26.77
N ASN A 251 21.81 15.12 25.90
CA ASN A 251 20.74 16.05 26.29
C ASN A 251 19.46 15.34 26.73
N ALA A 252 19.21 14.12 26.24
CA ALA A 252 18.08 13.28 26.64
C ALA A 252 18.33 12.50 27.95
N GLY A 253 19.53 12.57 28.54
CA GLY A 253 19.88 11.93 29.83
C GLY A 253 20.00 10.41 29.77
N ILE A 254 20.17 9.81 28.59
CA ILE A 254 20.18 8.36 28.37
C ILE A 254 21.59 7.76 28.54
N LEU A 255 22.65 8.57 28.42
CA LEU A 255 24.02 8.19 28.80
C LEU A 255 24.50 9.09 29.93
N LYS A 256 24.82 8.47 31.08
CA LYS A 256 25.71 9.06 32.10
C LYS A 256 27.16 8.83 31.71
#